data_AF-A0A7R9T8S8-F1
#
_entry.id   AF-A0A7R9T8S8-F1
#
_cell.length_a   1.000
_cell.length_b   1.000
_cell.length_c   1.000
_cell.angle_alpha   90.00
_cell.angle_beta   90.00
_cell.angle_gamma   90.00
#
_symmetry.space_group_name_H-M   'P 1'
#
loop_
_entity.id
_entity.type
_entity.pdbx_description
1 polymer ?
#
loop_
_entity_poly.entity_id
_entity_poly.type
_entity_poly.pdbx_seq_one_letter_code
_entity_poly.pdbx_strand_id
1 'polypeptide(L)'
;AEARLAAGLALADAIQKDRGLTVGTAQFDGGNRTPALANDGSMVWPVTLLYPQSMSSDIIQAFPETDTFGPHLDVMFGQGAPPLEWDTQGEYTRARVELYWARRAGAKGLTRQQLAEVLLHNGVPGEDAPDPREADGNFVEWVRVEEGSTLKDLLAQKGHVIGGLHPCFFCVARGGEAKRKFLHAASPALA
;
A
#
# COMPACT_ATOMS: atom_id res chain seq x y z
N ALA A 1 -17.27 20.29 12.60
CA ALA A 1 -15.98 19.78 13.09
C ALA A 1 -16.17 18.46 13.84
N GLU A 2 -17.01 18.46 14.88
CA GLU A 2 -17.28 17.30 15.73
C GLU A 2 -17.75 16.03 14.98
N ALA A 3 -18.72 16.14 14.07
CA ALA A 3 -19.19 14.99 13.28
C ALA A 3 -18.12 14.38 12.37
N ARG A 4 -17.19 15.20 11.82
CA ARG A 4 -16.09 14.70 11.00
C ARG A 4 -15.02 14.01 11.84
N LEU A 5 -14.73 14.54 13.03
CA LEU A 5 -13.85 13.90 13.99
C LEU A 5 -14.41 12.55 14.45
N ALA A 6 -15.71 12.49 14.75
CA ALA A 6 -16.38 11.24 15.11
C ALA A 6 -16.28 10.19 13.98
N ALA A 7 -16.46 10.60 12.72
CA ALA A 7 -16.28 9.72 11.56
C ALA A 7 -14.83 9.25 11.41
N GLY A 8 -13.84 10.14 11.57
CA GLY A 8 -12.42 9.78 11.52
C GLY A 8 -12.03 8.80 12.63
N LEU A 9 -12.56 8.98 13.83
CA LEU A 9 -12.32 8.06 14.96
C LEU A 9 -12.98 6.70 14.75
N ALA A 10 -14.21 6.66 14.21
CA ALA A 10 -14.89 5.41 13.89
C ALA A 10 -14.13 4.62 12.81
N LEU A 11 -13.60 5.31 11.81
CA LEU A 11 -12.78 4.69 10.77
C LEU A 11 -11.42 4.23 11.30
N ALA A 12 -10.80 4.99 12.22
CA ALA A 12 -9.60 4.56 12.93
C ALA A 12 -9.85 3.28 13.75
N ASP A 13 -11.00 3.17 14.42
CA ASP A 13 -11.40 1.95 15.15
C ASP A 13 -11.61 0.77 14.17
N ALA A 14 -12.27 1.01 13.03
CA ALA A 14 -12.46 -0.02 12.01
C ALA A 14 -11.14 -0.59 11.46
N ILE A 15 -10.09 0.24 11.40
CA ILE A 15 -8.75 -0.15 10.97
C ILE A 15 -7.98 -0.84 12.11
N GLN A 16 -7.84 -0.18 13.26
CA GLN A 16 -6.94 -0.64 14.31
C GLN A 16 -7.56 -1.67 15.23
N LYS A 17 -8.81 -1.46 15.66
CA LYS A 17 -9.48 -2.30 16.65
C LYS A 17 -10.16 -3.49 16.00
N ASP A 18 -10.97 -3.24 14.96
CA ASP A 18 -11.82 -4.27 14.38
C ASP A 18 -11.03 -5.21 13.46
N ARG A 19 -9.95 -4.71 12.83
CA ARG A 19 -9.09 -5.47 11.91
C ARG A 19 -7.69 -5.74 12.43
N GLY A 20 -7.30 -5.14 13.56
CA GLY A 20 -5.96 -5.33 14.13
C GLY A 20 -4.83 -4.75 13.28
N LEU A 21 -5.14 -3.81 12.36
CA LEU A 21 -4.14 -3.25 11.45
C LEU A 21 -3.35 -2.14 12.13
N THR A 22 -2.05 -2.09 11.84
CA THR A 22 -1.19 -0.99 12.30
C THR A 22 -0.89 -0.07 11.13
N VAL A 23 -1.26 1.21 11.26
CA VAL A 23 -0.93 2.25 10.27
C VAL A 23 0.17 3.13 10.85
N GLY A 24 1.28 3.25 10.13
CA GLY A 24 2.36 4.19 10.41
C GLY A 24 2.23 5.46 9.58
N THR A 25 3.25 6.30 9.60
CA THR A 25 3.31 7.50 8.78
C THR A 25 3.57 7.18 7.30
N ALA A 26 3.01 8.02 6.42
CA ALA A 26 3.15 7.88 4.99
C ALA A 26 4.61 8.14 4.56
N GLN A 27 5.12 7.29 3.67
CA GLN A 27 6.48 7.41 3.11
C GLN A 27 6.46 7.89 1.66
N PHE A 28 5.36 7.61 0.98
CA PHE A 28 5.09 8.04 -0.38
C PHE A 28 3.83 8.89 -0.34
N ASP A 29 3.77 9.86 -1.25
CA ASP A 29 2.54 10.60 -1.46
C ASP A 29 1.51 9.67 -2.12
N GLY A 30 0.51 9.25 -1.35
CA GLY A 30 -0.66 8.52 -1.86
C GLY A 30 -1.72 9.45 -2.45
N GLY A 31 -1.49 10.76 -2.44
CA GLY A 31 -2.52 11.75 -2.72
C GLY A 31 -3.56 11.85 -1.60
N ASN A 32 -4.67 12.49 -1.90
CA ASN A 32 -5.67 12.92 -0.92
C ASN A 32 -6.82 11.92 -0.69
N ARG A 33 -6.64 10.65 -1.03
CA ARG A 33 -7.67 9.63 -0.79
C ARG A 33 -7.49 8.96 0.56
N THR A 34 -8.59 8.51 1.14
CA THR A 34 -8.59 7.79 2.40
C THR A 34 -9.37 6.48 2.24
N PRO A 35 -9.06 5.46 3.06
CA PRO A 35 -9.87 4.26 3.15
C PRO A 35 -11.30 4.62 3.57
N ALA A 36 -12.27 3.82 3.14
CA ALA A 36 -13.68 4.03 3.48
C ALA A 36 -14.34 2.71 3.89
N LEU A 37 -15.36 2.80 4.74
CA LEU A 37 -16.25 1.68 5.04
C LEU A 37 -17.33 1.57 3.96
N ALA A 38 -17.45 0.40 3.37
CA ALA A 38 -18.57 0.05 2.51
C ALA A 38 -19.82 -0.30 3.36
N ASN A 39 -20.98 -0.38 2.70
CA ASN A 39 -22.26 -0.65 3.35
C ASN A 39 -22.33 -2.02 4.04
N ASP A 40 -21.54 -2.99 3.56
CA ASP A 40 -21.44 -4.33 4.13
C ASP A 40 -20.43 -4.42 5.30
N GLY A 41 -19.81 -3.30 5.66
CA GLY A 41 -18.82 -3.21 6.73
C GLY A 41 -17.40 -3.57 6.30
N SER A 42 -17.17 -3.94 5.04
CA SER A 42 -15.82 -4.12 4.48
C SER A 42 -15.12 -2.77 4.26
N MET A 43 -13.79 -2.76 4.29
CA MET A 43 -13.02 -1.58 3.93
C MET A 43 -12.70 -1.56 2.44
N VAL A 44 -12.78 -0.37 1.85
CA VAL A 44 -12.28 -0.09 0.52
C VAL A 44 -11.07 0.82 0.67
N TRP A 45 -9.91 0.36 0.20
CA TRP A 45 -8.63 1.06 0.33
C TRP A 45 -8.23 1.68 -1.01
N PRO A 46 -7.68 2.90 -1.03
CA PRO A 46 -6.82 3.29 -2.13
C PRO A 46 -5.50 2.51 -2.01
N VAL A 47 -5.02 1.96 -3.13
CA VAL A 47 -3.79 1.16 -3.18
C VAL A 47 -2.84 1.77 -4.21
N THR A 48 -1.58 1.94 -3.83
CA THR A 48 -0.56 2.52 -4.69
C THR A 48 0.34 1.42 -5.26
N LEU A 49 0.44 1.34 -6.58
CA LEU A 49 1.47 0.56 -7.28
C LEU A 49 2.65 1.46 -7.61
N LEU A 50 3.81 1.15 -7.07
CA LEU A 50 5.08 1.85 -7.30
C LEU A 50 5.87 1.12 -8.38
N TYR A 51 6.41 1.86 -9.35
CA TYR A 51 7.26 1.34 -10.41
C TYR A 51 8.70 1.83 -10.22
N PRO A 52 9.59 1.04 -9.60
CA PRO A 52 10.93 1.49 -9.21
C PRO A 52 11.78 2.02 -10.36
N GLN A 53 11.61 1.47 -11.56
CA GLN A 53 12.44 1.79 -12.73
C GLN A 53 12.19 3.16 -13.32
N SER A 54 10.97 3.68 -13.17
CA SER A 54 10.52 4.94 -13.75
C SER A 54 10.21 5.99 -12.69
N MET A 55 10.41 5.66 -11.41
CA MET A 55 9.98 6.47 -10.26
C MET A 55 8.54 6.97 -10.39
N SER A 56 7.71 6.16 -11.05
CA SER A 56 6.30 6.47 -11.32
C SER A 56 5.41 5.63 -10.42
N SER A 57 4.14 5.99 -10.32
CA SER A 57 3.17 5.25 -9.53
C SER A 57 1.77 5.39 -10.09
N ASP A 58 0.96 4.35 -9.90
CA ASP A 58 -0.47 4.36 -10.17
C ASP A 58 -1.26 4.14 -8.88
N ILE A 59 -2.48 4.69 -8.81
CA ILE A 59 -3.37 4.52 -7.67
C ILE A 59 -4.64 3.78 -8.13
N ILE A 60 -4.83 2.58 -7.59
CA ILE A 60 -6.11 1.89 -7.62
C ILE A 60 -7.01 2.59 -6.59
N GLN A 61 -7.98 3.36 -7.06
CA GLN A 61 -8.74 4.27 -6.19
C GLN A 61 -9.62 3.55 -5.18
N ALA A 62 -10.11 2.36 -5.53
CA ALA A 62 -11.04 1.58 -4.75
C ALA A 62 -10.66 0.10 -4.84
N PHE A 63 -9.95 -0.39 -3.84
CA PHE A 63 -9.59 -1.79 -3.66
C PHE A 63 -10.35 -2.34 -2.44
N PRO A 64 -11.46 -3.06 -2.64
CA PRO A 64 -12.14 -3.77 -1.56
C PRO A 64 -11.16 -4.72 -0.85
N GLU A 65 -11.10 -4.67 0.48
CA GLU A 65 -10.10 -5.47 1.22
C GLU A 65 -10.29 -6.98 1.04
N THR A 66 -11.47 -7.41 0.63
CA THR A 66 -11.83 -8.80 0.32
C THR A 66 -11.41 -9.24 -1.09
N ASP A 67 -11.05 -8.31 -1.96
CA ASP A 67 -10.61 -8.62 -3.31
C ASP A 67 -9.20 -9.21 -3.30
N THR A 68 -8.95 -10.06 -4.28
CA THR A 68 -7.61 -10.58 -4.59
C THR A 68 -6.91 -9.67 -5.62
N PHE A 69 -5.59 -9.74 -5.72
CA PHE A 69 -4.83 -8.85 -6.62
C PHE A 69 -4.97 -9.24 -8.09
N GLY A 70 -5.19 -10.52 -8.40
CA GLY A 70 -5.25 -11.03 -9.77
C GLY A 70 -6.18 -10.24 -10.69
N PRO A 71 -7.47 -10.07 -10.35
CA PRO A 71 -8.41 -9.29 -11.17
C PRO A 71 -8.00 -7.82 -11.37
N HIS A 72 -7.42 -7.18 -10.34
CA HIS A 72 -6.92 -5.81 -10.45
C HIS A 72 -5.73 -5.74 -11.42
N LEU A 73 -4.82 -6.71 -11.38
CA LEU A 73 -3.70 -6.83 -12.31
C LEU A 73 -4.16 -7.16 -13.75
N ASP A 74 -5.24 -7.90 -13.92
CA ASP A 74 -5.83 -8.16 -15.25
C ASP A 74 -6.35 -6.86 -15.89
N VAL A 75 -6.95 -5.97 -15.09
CA VAL A 75 -7.39 -4.65 -15.58
C VAL A 75 -6.20 -3.76 -15.92
N MET A 76 -5.15 -3.77 -15.09
CA MET A 76 -4.01 -2.87 -15.25
C MET A 76 -2.98 -3.31 -16.30
N PHE A 77 -2.79 -4.61 -16.51
CA PHE A 77 -1.72 -5.15 -17.36
C PHE A 77 -2.20 -6.21 -18.36
N GLY A 78 -3.50 -6.51 -18.36
CA GLY A 78 -4.12 -7.49 -19.26
C GLY A 78 -4.44 -6.92 -20.64
N GLN A 79 -5.24 -7.68 -21.39
CA GLN A 79 -5.58 -7.31 -22.76
C GLN A 79 -6.44 -6.05 -22.80
N GLY A 80 -5.98 -5.03 -23.55
CA GLY A 80 -6.69 -3.76 -23.69
C GLY A 80 -6.40 -2.74 -22.57
N ALA A 81 -5.52 -3.07 -21.63
CA ALA A 81 -5.01 -2.10 -20.67
C ALA A 81 -4.27 -0.95 -21.40
N PRO A 82 -4.35 0.31 -20.89
CA PRO A 82 -3.61 1.41 -21.46
C PRO A 82 -2.10 1.14 -21.36
N PRO A 83 -1.30 1.51 -22.38
CA PRO A 83 0.13 1.32 -22.32
C PRO A 83 0.74 2.21 -21.24
N LEU A 84 1.72 1.67 -20.50
CA LEU A 84 2.57 2.48 -19.63
C LEU A 84 3.53 3.28 -20.52
N GLU A 85 3.39 4.61 -20.58
CA GLU A 85 4.15 5.46 -21.52
C GLU A 85 5.68 5.30 -21.37
N TRP A 86 6.15 5.01 -20.16
CA TRP A 86 7.56 4.78 -19.86
C TRP A 86 8.04 3.35 -20.18
N ASP A 87 7.15 2.38 -20.37
CA ASP A 87 7.49 0.97 -20.65
C ASP A 87 7.74 0.74 -22.16
N THR A 88 8.75 1.43 -22.68
CA THR A 88 9.10 1.37 -24.12
C THR A 88 9.47 -0.04 -24.61
N GLN A 89 9.86 -0.93 -23.69
CA GLN A 89 10.24 -2.32 -23.99
C GLN A 89 9.08 -3.30 -23.81
N GLY A 90 7.90 -2.85 -23.35
CA GLY A 90 6.73 -3.68 -23.12
C GLY A 90 6.99 -4.81 -22.11
N GLU A 91 7.74 -4.54 -21.04
CA GLU A 91 8.08 -5.55 -20.05
C GLU A 91 6.93 -5.82 -19.06
N TYR A 92 6.07 -4.84 -18.79
CA TYR A 92 4.97 -4.89 -17.82
C TYR A 92 3.72 -5.51 -18.45
N THR A 93 3.88 -6.76 -18.86
CA THR A 93 2.78 -7.59 -19.32
C THR A 93 2.18 -8.36 -18.16
N ARG A 94 0.89 -8.71 -18.27
CA ARG A 94 0.21 -9.55 -17.28
C ARG A 94 0.98 -10.82 -16.88
N ALA A 95 1.68 -11.45 -17.83
CA ALA A 95 2.45 -12.67 -17.60
C ALA A 95 3.75 -12.44 -16.82
N ARG A 96 4.28 -11.20 -16.83
CA ARG A 96 5.59 -10.84 -16.27
C ARG A 96 5.49 -10.01 -15.00
N VAL A 97 4.43 -9.25 -14.80
CA VAL A 97 4.30 -8.40 -13.59
C VAL A 97 4.30 -9.25 -12.31
N GLU A 98 5.02 -8.77 -11.32
CA GLU A 98 5.06 -9.32 -9.98
C GLU A 98 4.93 -8.16 -8.98
N LEU A 99 4.18 -8.40 -7.92
CA LEU A 99 4.02 -7.46 -6.83
C LEU A 99 4.89 -7.87 -5.65
N TYR A 100 5.54 -6.87 -5.06
CA TYR A 100 6.30 -6.98 -3.83
C TYR A 100 5.81 -5.94 -2.85
N TRP A 101 5.96 -6.20 -1.56
CA TRP A 101 5.67 -5.21 -0.54
C TRP A 101 6.76 -5.24 0.53
N ALA A 102 6.97 -4.07 1.12
CA ALA A 102 7.96 -3.84 2.14
C ALA A 102 7.33 -4.05 3.52
N ARG A 103 7.59 -5.21 4.15
CA ARG A 103 7.19 -5.47 5.53
C ARG A 103 8.17 -4.80 6.48
N ARG A 104 7.66 -3.87 7.28
CA ARG A 104 8.46 -3.06 8.20
C ARG A 104 8.31 -3.55 9.64
N ALA A 105 9.17 -4.47 10.05
CA ALA A 105 9.18 -4.96 11.41
C ALA A 105 9.71 -3.88 12.36
N GLY A 106 8.92 -3.51 13.37
CA GLY A 106 9.32 -2.57 14.43
C GLY A 106 9.03 -1.09 14.15
N ALA A 107 8.40 -0.76 13.02
CA ALA A 107 7.90 0.61 12.80
C ALA A 107 6.82 0.96 13.84
N LYS A 108 6.82 2.20 14.32
CA LYS A 108 5.84 2.67 15.29
C LYS A 108 4.52 3.02 14.59
N GLY A 109 3.44 2.36 14.98
CA GLY A 109 2.10 2.72 14.54
C GLY A 109 1.63 4.05 15.13
N LEU A 110 0.78 4.74 14.38
CA LEU A 110 0.02 5.89 14.84
C LEU A 110 -0.92 5.51 15.97
N THR A 111 -1.11 6.39 16.94
CA THR A 111 -2.20 6.25 17.91
C THR A 111 -3.55 6.42 17.22
N ARG A 112 -4.63 5.99 17.89
CA ARG A 112 -6.01 6.17 17.41
C ARG A 112 -6.32 7.63 17.05
N GLN A 113 -5.87 8.58 17.88
CA GLN A 113 -6.08 10.01 17.68
C GLN A 113 -5.31 10.51 16.47
N GLN A 114 -4.01 10.16 16.36
CA GLN A 114 -3.18 10.54 15.22
C GLN A 114 -3.74 9.97 13.90
N LEU A 115 -4.20 8.71 13.90
CA LEU A 115 -4.82 8.11 12.72
C LEU A 115 -6.12 8.84 12.35
N ALA A 116 -6.96 9.20 13.32
CA ALA A 116 -8.18 9.95 13.06
C ALA A 116 -7.91 11.34 12.48
N GLU A 117 -6.85 12.02 12.92
CA GLU A 117 -6.40 13.30 12.35
C GLU A 117 -5.94 13.13 10.90
N VAL A 118 -5.08 12.14 10.64
CA VAL A 118 -4.61 11.82 9.28
C VAL A 118 -5.79 11.53 8.35
N LEU A 119 -6.79 10.77 8.81
CA LEU A 119 -8.02 10.47 8.07
C LEU A 119 -8.86 11.73 7.81
N LEU A 120 -8.98 12.62 8.80
CA LEU A 120 -9.71 13.89 8.68
C LEU A 120 -9.07 14.85 7.68
N HIS A 121 -7.74 14.83 7.60
CA HIS A 121 -6.94 15.71 6.75
C HIS A 121 -6.44 15.01 5.47
N ASN A 122 -7.13 13.95 5.04
CA ASN A 122 -6.89 13.27 3.76
C ASN A 122 -5.44 12.81 3.57
N GLY A 123 -4.86 12.19 4.59
CA GLY A 123 -3.49 11.68 4.56
C GLY A 123 -2.44 12.65 5.08
N VAL A 124 -2.80 13.92 5.32
CA VAL A 124 -1.87 14.90 5.91
C VAL A 124 -1.75 14.65 7.42
N PRO A 125 -0.56 14.30 7.93
CA PRO A 125 -0.36 14.14 9.36
C PRO A 125 -0.45 15.46 10.13
N GLY A 126 -0.91 15.40 11.37
CA GLY A 126 -0.81 16.51 12.32
C GLY A 126 0.63 16.76 12.75
N GLU A 127 0.89 17.91 13.40
CA GLU A 127 2.24 18.32 13.82
C GLU A 127 2.90 17.32 14.79
N ASP A 128 2.10 16.60 15.58
CA ASP A 128 2.55 15.59 16.55
C ASP A 128 2.73 14.18 15.96
N ALA A 129 2.59 14.01 14.64
CA ALA A 129 2.80 12.71 14.01
C ALA A 129 4.30 12.33 14.03
N PRO A 130 4.65 11.05 14.21
CA PRO A 130 6.04 10.59 14.13
C PRO A 130 6.67 10.93 12.78
N ASP A 131 7.92 11.40 12.75
CA ASP A 131 8.62 11.61 11.47
C ASP A 131 8.71 10.27 10.70
N PRO A 132 8.27 10.21 9.43
CA PRO A 132 8.40 9.00 8.60
C PRO A 132 9.81 8.39 8.58
N ARG A 133 10.86 9.23 8.72
CA ARG A 133 12.28 8.83 8.74
C ARG A 133 12.70 8.26 10.10
N GLU A 134 12.01 8.62 11.17
CA GLU A 134 12.23 8.08 12.51
C GLU A 134 11.35 6.84 12.78
N ALA A 135 10.26 6.68 12.01
CA ALA A 135 9.40 5.50 12.01
C ALA A 135 10.02 4.28 11.29
N ASP A 136 11.24 4.43 10.75
CA ASP A 136 12.01 3.34 10.16
C ASP A 136 12.41 2.31 11.22
N GLY A 137 11.60 1.25 11.33
CA GLY A 137 12.10 -0.02 11.88
C GLY A 137 13.33 -0.47 11.08
N ASN A 138 14.36 -0.97 11.77
CA ASN A 138 15.67 -1.34 11.22
C ASN A 138 15.66 -2.43 10.12
N PHE A 139 14.50 -3.02 9.78
CA PHE A 139 14.42 -4.12 8.82
C PHE A 139 13.20 -3.99 7.89
N VAL A 140 13.49 -3.80 6.60
CA VAL A 140 12.52 -3.96 5.52
C VAL A 140 12.68 -5.38 4.99
N GLU A 141 11.69 -6.22 5.23
CA GLU A 141 11.61 -7.52 4.57
C GLU A 141 10.76 -7.38 3.32
N TRP A 142 11.35 -7.76 2.20
CA TRP A 142 10.64 -7.79 0.93
C TRP A 142 9.92 -9.12 0.80
N VAL A 143 8.61 -9.04 0.66
CA VAL A 143 7.77 -10.22 0.53
C VAL A 143 7.11 -10.14 -0.85
N ARG A 144 7.13 -11.25 -1.58
CA ARG A 144 6.39 -11.38 -2.84
C ARG A 144 4.91 -11.53 -2.51
N VAL A 145 4.05 -10.81 -3.22
CA VAL A 145 2.60 -10.93 -3.09
C VAL A 145 2.11 -12.06 -3.98
N GLU A 146 1.39 -13.00 -3.39
CA GLU A 146 0.66 -14.02 -4.14
C GLU A 146 -0.68 -13.42 -4.60
N GLU A 147 -0.91 -13.42 -5.91
CA GLU A 147 -2.04 -12.68 -6.50
C GLU A 147 -3.43 -13.17 -6.05
N GLY A 148 -3.52 -14.42 -5.58
CA GLY A 148 -4.74 -15.01 -5.01
C GLY A 148 -4.99 -14.63 -3.53
N SER A 149 -4.09 -13.88 -2.90
CA SER A 149 -4.29 -13.37 -1.54
C SER A 149 -5.23 -12.18 -1.56
N THR A 150 -6.05 -12.01 -0.52
CA THR A 150 -6.83 -10.78 -0.37
C THR A 150 -5.96 -9.66 0.19
N LEU A 151 -6.35 -8.40 -0.06
CA LEU A 151 -5.67 -7.27 0.57
C LEU A 151 -5.74 -7.36 2.10
N LYS A 152 -6.89 -7.75 2.65
CA LYS A 152 -7.08 -7.95 4.09
C LYS A 152 -6.06 -8.93 4.68
N ASP A 153 -5.86 -10.09 4.03
CA ASP A 153 -4.92 -11.11 4.52
C ASP A 153 -3.47 -10.61 4.51
N LEU A 154 -3.09 -9.82 3.51
CA LEU A 154 -1.76 -9.21 3.46
C LEU A 154 -1.58 -8.15 4.55
N LEU A 155 -2.53 -7.21 4.71
CA LEU A 155 -2.42 -6.14 5.70
C LEU A 155 -2.43 -6.68 7.13
N ALA A 156 -3.14 -7.79 7.38
CA ALA A 156 -3.26 -8.42 8.70
C ALA A 156 -2.05 -9.27 9.12
N GLN A 157 -1.01 -9.39 8.28
CA GLN A 157 0.17 -10.18 8.64
C GLN A 157 0.85 -9.64 9.91
N LYS A 158 1.22 -10.55 10.82
CA LYS A 158 1.79 -10.19 12.12
C LYS A 158 3.03 -9.30 11.97
N GLY A 159 3.03 -8.19 12.69
CA GLY A 159 4.15 -7.24 12.70
C GLY A 159 4.21 -6.33 11.48
N HIS A 160 3.21 -6.37 10.60
CA HIS A 160 3.09 -5.44 9.49
C HIS A 160 2.62 -4.07 9.96
N VAL A 161 3.20 -3.02 9.38
CA VAL A 161 2.80 -1.63 9.54
C VAL A 161 2.60 -1.02 8.16
N ILE A 162 1.38 -0.54 7.90
CA ILE A 162 1.00 0.10 6.65
C ILE A 162 1.64 1.50 6.63
N GLY A 163 2.42 1.81 5.60
CA GLY A 163 3.08 3.11 5.45
C GLY A 163 2.12 4.21 5.01
N GLY A 164 1.27 4.68 5.92
CA GLY A 164 0.23 5.68 5.65
C GLY A 164 -1.13 5.06 5.29
N LEU A 165 -2.00 5.87 4.68
CA LEU A 165 -3.37 5.47 4.36
C LEU A 165 -3.51 4.61 3.09
N HIS A 166 -2.44 4.48 2.30
CA HIS A 166 -2.41 3.79 1.02
C HIS A 166 -1.38 2.65 1.11
N PRO A 167 -1.82 1.39 1.21
CA PRO A 167 -0.91 0.26 1.04
C PRO A 167 -0.14 0.39 -0.27
N CYS A 168 1.20 0.37 -0.17
CA CYS A 168 2.10 0.52 -1.30
C CYS A 168 2.68 -0.83 -1.72
N PHE A 169 2.54 -1.16 -2.99
CA PHE A 169 3.09 -2.37 -3.60
C PHE A 169 4.04 -2.00 -4.73
N PHE A 170 5.20 -2.64 -4.76
CA PHE A 170 6.22 -2.47 -5.77
C PHE A 170 5.92 -3.42 -6.92
N CYS A 171 5.56 -2.87 -8.07
CA CYS A 171 5.31 -3.61 -9.28
C CYS A 171 6.60 -3.68 -10.11
N VAL A 172 7.04 -4.91 -10.43
CA VAL A 172 8.24 -5.17 -11.22
C VAL A 172 7.97 -6.20 -12.31
N ALA A 173 8.64 -6.05 -13.46
CA ALA A 173 8.57 -7.04 -14.53
C ALA A 173 9.58 -8.19 -14.33
N ARG A 174 9.09 -9.43 -14.28
CA ARG A 174 9.90 -10.65 -14.19
C ARG A 174 10.91 -10.74 -15.34
N GLY A 175 12.13 -11.14 -14.99
CA GLY A 175 13.22 -11.38 -15.93
C GLY A 175 13.83 -10.12 -16.55
N GLY A 176 13.28 -8.94 -16.26
CA GLY A 176 13.81 -7.66 -16.73
C GLY A 176 14.96 -7.13 -15.87
N GLU A 177 15.72 -6.18 -16.41
CA GLU A 177 16.80 -5.52 -15.68
C GLU A 177 16.29 -4.79 -14.42
N ALA A 178 15.06 -4.29 -14.48
CA ALA A 178 14.39 -3.64 -13.37
C ALA A 178 14.23 -4.53 -12.15
N LYS A 179 13.76 -5.78 -12.32
CA LYS A 179 13.65 -6.75 -11.22
C LYS A 179 15.04 -7.04 -10.63
N ARG A 180 16.06 -7.27 -11.47
CA ARG A 180 17.43 -7.52 -10.99
C ARG A 180 17.97 -6.35 -10.16
N LYS A 181 17.82 -5.12 -10.65
CA LYS A 181 18.22 -3.90 -9.93
C LYS A 181 17.45 -3.74 -8.63
N PHE A 182 16.13 -3.95 -8.67
CA PHE A 182 15.26 -3.88 -7.51
C PHE A 182 15.67 -4.91 -6.45
N LEU A 183 15.74 -6.20 -6.78
CA LEU A 183 16.08 -7.25 -5.81
C LEU A 183 17.49 -7.09 -5.26
N HIS A 184 18.46 -6.68 -6.08
CA HIS A 184 19.82 -6.40 -5.60
C HIS A 184 19.84 -5.23 -4.58
N ALA A 185 19.03 -4.20 -4.78
CA ALA A 185 18.93 -3.07 -3.85
C ALA A 185 18.04 -3.36 -2.62
N ALA A 186 16.99 -4.16 -2.82
CA ALA A 186 15.95 -4.44 -1.86
C ALA A 186 16.34 -5.55 -0.88
N SER A 187 16.85 -6.68 -1.38
CA SER A 187 17.25 -7.83 -0.58
C SER A 187 18.14 -8.77 -1.40
N PRO A 188 19.45 -8.87 -1.13
CA PRO A 188 20.35 -9.78 -1.83
C PRO A 188 19.94 -11.26 -1.75
N ALA A 189 19.11 -11.64 -0.77
CA ALA A 189 18.58 -13.00 -0.61
C ALA A 189 17.46 -13.35 -1.61
N LEU A 190 16.87 -12.33 -2.26
CA LEU A 190 15.87 -12.50 -3.32
C LEU A 190 16.44 -12.31 -4.72
N ALA A 191 17.66 -11.77 -4.85
CA ALA A 191 18.34 -11.48 -6.12
C ALA A 191 18.86 -12.75 -6.81
#